data_AF-A0A7M2SMX1-F1
#
_entry.id   AF-A0A7M2SMX1-F1
#
_cell.length_a   1.000
_cell.length_b   1.000
_cell.length_c   1.000
_cell.angle_alpha   90.00
_cell.angle_beta   90.00
_cell.angle_gamma   90.00
#
_symmetry.space_group_name_H-M   'P 1'
#
loop_
_entity.id
_entity.type
_entity.pdbx_description
1 polymer ?
#
loop_
_entity_poly.entity_id
_entity_poly.type
_entity_poly.pdbx_seq_one_letter_code
_entity_poly.pdbx_strand_id
1 'polypeptide(L)'
;MSFQLRGAGTRLDLDRGWLVVTWGRADRPLGQLAVPPGCCVSIRGRSVAPEGSLCLAFRFRPAGESGADVTAEIVVGPAGAERAWQFALEFAREYGVQDLSASWWDVQPSAAEREESGRDWLSAPVSPETHVLFRTVMARLTVADT
;
A
#
# COMPACT_ATOMS: atom_id res chain seq x y z
N MET A 1 1.04 15.10 16.88
CA MET A 1 0.06 15.44 15.83
C MET A 1 -0.86 14.25 15.65
N SER A 2 -2.19 14.42 15.69
CA SER A 2 -3.14 13.35 15.38
C SER A 2 -3.75 13.63 14.01
N PHE A 3 -3.58 12.73 13.06
CA PHE A 3 -4.08 12.90 11.70
C PHE A 3 -4.77 11.65 11.19
N GLN A 4 -5.84 11.83 10.41
CA GLN A 4 -6.61 10.72 9.85
C GLN A 4 -6.89 10.99 8.37
N LEU A 5 -6.58 10.01 7.53
CA LEU A 5 -7.01 9.92 6.14
C LEU A 5 -7.98 8.77 5.96
N ARG A 6 -9.01 9.03 5.15
CA ARG A 6 -9.98 8.02 4.74
C ARG A 6 -9.92 7.89 3.24
N GLY A 7 -9.66 6.67 2.80
CA GLY A 7 -9.68 6.26 1.42
C GLY A 7 -10.73 5.19 1.16
N ALA A 8 -10.80 4.74 -0.10
CA ALA A 8 -11.69 3.67 -0.51
C ALA A 8 -11.29 2.34 0.13
N GLY A 9 -11.93 1.99 1.26
CA GLY A 9 -11.65 0.73 1.98
C GLY A 9 -10.33 0.72 2.77
N THR A 10 -9.67 1.87 2.89
CA THR A 10 -8.43 2.03 3.66
C THR A 10 -8.52 3.25 4.56
N ARG A 11 -8.03 3.14 5.78
CA ARG A 11 -7.89 4.25 6.73
C ARG A 11 -6.45 4.34 7.17
N LEU A 12 -5.91 5.54 7.20
CA LEU A 12 -4.57 5.81 7.71
C LEU A 12 -4.69 6.78 8.88
N ASP A 13 -4.18 6.38 10.03
CA ASP A 13 -4.12 7.19 11.25
C ASP A 13 -2.67 7.39 11.66
N LEU A 14 -2.30 8.63 11.98
CA LEU A 14 -1.09 8.94 12.72
C LEU A 14 -1.52 9.31 14.13
N ASP A 15 -1.31 8.41 15.08
CA ASP A 15 -1.65 8.63 16.49
C ASP A 15 -0.55 8.11 17.41
N ARG A 16 -0.25 8.87 18.47
CA ARG A 16 0.71 8.50 19.55
C ARG A 16 2.05 7.93 19.05
N GLY A 17 2.58 8.44 17.93
CA GLY A 17 3.86 8.01 17.37
C GLY A 17 3.79 6.71 16.57
N TRP A 18 2.59 6.29 16.16
CA TRP A 18 2.37 5.14 15.28
C TRP A 18 1.62 5.59 14.03
N LEU A 19 2.09 5.11 12.88
CA LEU A 19 1.35 5.17 11.64
C LEU A 19 0.60 3.85 11.46
N VAL A 20 -0.72 3.94 11.42
CA VAL A 20 -1.63 2.82 11.43
C VAL A 20 -2.44 2.81 10.15
N VAL A 21 -2.20 1.83 9.30
CA VAL A 21 -2.97 1.60 8.07
C VAL A 21 -3.94 0.45 8.32
N THR A 22 -5.23 0.70 8.18
CA THR A 22 -6.29 -0.31 8.33
C THR A 22 -6.97 -0.51 6.98
N TRP A 23 -7.13 -1.75 6.54
CA TRP A 23 -7.87 -2.08 5.31
C TRP A 23 -9.12 -2.90 5.64
N GLY A 24 -10.17 -2.71 4.85
CA GLY A 24 -11.48 -3.33 5.04
C GLY A 24 -12.61 -2.31 5.11
N ARG A 25 -13.81 -2.77 5.45
CA ARG A 25 -14.96 -1.87 5.64
C ARG A 25 -14.86 -1.22 7.01
N ALA A 26 -15.43 -0.02 7.15
CA ALA A 26 -15.38 0.74 8.41
C ALA A 26 -15.96 -0.05 9.61
N ASP A 27 -16.90 -0.95 9.35
CA ASP A 27 -17.55 -1.85 10.31
C ASP A 27 -16.88 -3.23 10.43
N ARG A 28 -16.00 -3.60 9.49
CA ARG A 28 -15.26 -4.88 9.47
C ARG A 28 -13.85 -4.69 8.89
N PRO A 29 -12.87 -4.33 9.72
CA PRO A 29 -11.47 -4.30 9.29
C PRO A 29 -11.01 -5.73 8.95
N LEU A 30 -10.35 -5.89 7.82
CA LEU A 30 -9.75 -7.13 7.35
C LEU A 30 -8.31 -7.29 7.84
N GLY A 31 -7.65 -6.17 8.15
CA GLY A 31 -6.33 -6.18 8.74
C GLY A 31 -5.79 -4.78 9.01
N GLN A 32 -4.64 -4.76 9.67
CA GLN A 32 -3.99 -3.54 10.14
C GLN A 32 -2.47 -3.69 10.07
N LEU A 33 -1.81 -2.63 9.64
CA LEU A 33 -0.36 -2.43 9.70
C LEU A 33 -0.10 -1.27 10.64
N ALA A 34 0.59 -1.52 11.75
CA ALA A 34 1.03 -0.48 12.67
C ALA A 34 2.55 -0.43 12.66
N VAL A 35 3.11 0.71 12.25
CA VAL A 35 4.55 0.91 12.13
C VAL A 35 4.97 2.24 12.73
N PRO A 36 6.17 2.33 13.33
CA PRO A 36 6.73 3.62 13.70
C PRO A 36 6.90 4.49 12.44
N PRO A 37 6.56 5.79 12.49
CA PRO A 37 6.74 6.71 11.37
C PRO A 37 8.16 6.73 10.80
N GLY A 38 9.18 6.59 11.67
CA GLY A 38 10.58 6.52 11.27
C GLY A 38 10.97 5.27 10.46
N CYS A 39 10.10 4.26 10.38
CA CYS A 39 10.29 3.12 9.47
C CYS A 39 9.87 3.44 8.03
N CYS A 40 9.22 4.58 7.79
CA CYS A 40 8.85 5.00 6.45
C CYS A 40 10.08 5.47 5.67
N VAL A 41 10.40 4.78 4.57
CA VAL A 41 11.59 5.08 3.76
C VAL A 41 11.27 5.87 2.49
N SER A 42 10.03 5.80 1.99
CA SER A 42 9.57 6.58 0.83
C SER A 42 8.06 6.74 0.81
N ILE A 43 7.57 7.85 0.26
CA ILE A 43 6.15 8.10 0.00
C ILE A 43 5.96 8.53 -1.45
N ARG A 44 5.14 7.81 -2.22
CA ARG A 44 4.82 8.18 -3.60
C ARG A 44 3.38 8.66 -3.68
N GLY A 45 3.15 9.74 -4.41
CA GLY A 45 1.82 10.24 -4.73
C GLY A 45 1.54 10.15 -6.23
N ARG A 46 0.36 9.65 -6.61
CA ARG A 46 -0.12 9.69 -8.00
C ARG A 46 -1.58 10.13 -8.06
N SER A 47 -1.91 10.95 -9.05
CA SER A 47 -3.31 11.26 -9.38
C SER A 47 -3.93 10.06 -10.09
N VAL A 48 -5.15 9.70 -9.69
CA VAL A 48 -5.95 8.65 -10.32
C VAL A 48 -7.04 9.33 -11.14
N ALA A 49 -6.80 9.41 -12.46
CA ALA A 49 -7.77 9.89 -13.44
C ALA A 49 -8.90 8.86 -13.65
N PRO A 50 -10.12 9.27 -14.00
CA PRO A 50 -10.55 10.64 -14.37
C PRO A 50 -11.07 11.50 -13.20
N GLU A 51 -11.11 10.98 -11.97
CA GLU A 51 -11.90 11.57 -10.87
C GLU A 51 -11.13 12.55 -9.98
N GLY A 52 -9.82 12.76 -10.21
CA GLY A 52 -8.99 13.63 -9.38
C GLY A 52 -8.70 13.07 -7.99
N SER A 53 -8.86 11.76 -7.82
CA SER A 53 -8.48 11.06 -6.59
C SER A 53 -6.95 11.00 -6.45
N LEU A 54 -6.44 10.95 -5.23
CA LEU A 54 -5.02 10.83 -4.93
C LEU A 54 -4.72 9.45 -4.36
N CYS A 55 -3.79 8.73 -4.96
CA CYS A 55 -3.23 7.51 -4.40
C CYS A 55 -1.88 7.84 -3.74
N LEU A 56 -1.75 7.56 -2.45
CA LEU A 56 -0.49 7.64 -1.70
C LEU A 56 0.00 6.22 -1.40
N ALA A 57 1.25 5.92 -1.76
CA ALA A 57 1.92 4.66 -1.47
C ALA A 57 3.07 4.90 -0.49
N PHE A 58 2.98 4.32 0.69
CA PHE A 58 3.99 4.40 1.74
C PHE A 58 4.81 3.12 1.74
N ARG A 59 6.13 3.24 1.71
CA ARG A 59 7.03 2.10 1.83
C ARG A 59 7.70 2.13 3.18
N PHE A 60 7.63 1.00 3.88
CA PHE A 60 8.19 0.82 5.21
C PHE A 60 9.28 -0.22 5.20
N ARG A 61 10.34 0.05 5.96
CA ARG A 61 11.37 -0.91 6.30
C ARG A 61 11.26 -1.23 7.79
N PRO A 62 10.75 -2.41 8.15
CA PRO A 62 10.73 -2.85 9.54
C PRO A 62 12.15 -2.86 10.10
N ALA A 63 12.36 -2.30 11.29
CA ALA A 63 13.66 -2.33 11.94
C ALA A 63 13.95 -3.76 12.44
N GLY A 64 15.09 -4.34 12.05
CA GLY A 64 15.62 -5.56 12.67
C GLY A 64 15.57 -6.84 11.83
N GLU A 65 14.98 -6.82 10.63
CA GLU A 65 14.99 -7.99 9.74
C GLU A 65 15.46 -7.60 8.34
N SER A 66 16.24 -8.47 7.70
CA SER A 66 16.52 -8.43 6.25
C SER A 66 15.25 -8.79 5.44
N GLY A 67 14.08 -8.34 5.92
CA GLY A 67 12.78 -8.57 5.34
C GLY A 67 12.52 -7.61 4.18
N ALA A 68 11.65 -8.05 3.27
CA ALA A 68 11.20 -7.23 2.16
C ALA A 68 10.56 -5.92 2.66
N ASP A 69 10.76 -4.83 1.93
CA ASP A 69 10.06 -3.58 2.17
C ASP A 69 8.54 -3.82 2.06
N VAL A 70 7.76 -3.26 3.00
CA VAL A 70 6.30 -3.37 3.01
C VAL A 70 5.71 -2.11 2.42
N THR A 71 4.83 -2.23 1.43
CA THR A 71 4.14 -1.09 0.82
C THR A 71 2.68 -1.07 1.23
N ALA A 72 2.18 0.09 1.67
CA ALA A 72 0.78 0.33 1.94
C ALA A 72 0.24 1.46 1.06
N GLU A 73 -0.88 1.23 0.39
CA GLU A 73 -1.51 2.22 -0.48
C GLU A 73 -2.84 2.71 0.09
N ILE A 74 -3.10 4.01 -0.07
CA ILE A 74 -4.39 4.62 0.25
C ILE A 74 -4.84 5.51 -0.91
N VAL A 75 -6.05 5.25 -1.42
CA VAL A 75 -6.70 6.07 -2.45
C VAL A 75 -7.71 6.98 -1.78
N VAL A 76 -7.41 8.27 -1.76
CA VAL A 76 -8.23 9.33 -1.20
C VAL A 76 -9.03 10.01 -2.31
N GLY A 77 -10.33 10.19 -2.11
CA GLY A 77 -11.19 10.87 -3.08
C GLY A 77 -10.79 12.33 -3.30
N PRO A 78 -11.28 12.98 -4.38
CA PRO A 78 -10.85 14.33 -4.78
C PRO A 78 -11.03 15.38 -3.68
N ALA A 79 -12.10 15.30 -2.90
CA ALA A 79 -12.37 16.22 -1.79
C ALA A 79 -11.31 16.18 -0.68
N GLY A 80 -10.57 15.07 -0.55
CA GLY A 80 -9.51 14.88 0.44
C GLY A 80 -8.09 14.88 -0.14
N ALA A 81 -7.94 14.94 -1.46
CA ALA A 81 -6.66 14.78 -2.15
C ALA A 81 -5.63 15.84 -1.71
N GLU A 82 -6.00 17.12 -1.72
CA GLU A 82 -5.12 18.22 -1.29
C GLU A 82 -4.66 18.02 0.16
N ARG A 83 -5.60 17.72 1.07
CA ARG A 83 -5.28 17.52 2.49
C ARG A 83 -4.39 16.29 2.72
N ALA A 84 -4.60 15.22 1.96
CA ALA A 84 -3.77 14.02 2.02
C ALA A 84 -2.34 14.29 1.54
N TRP A 85 -2.19 15.13 0.53
CA TRP A 85 -0.87 15.54 0.06
C TRP A 85 -0.12 16.44 1.03
N GLN A 86 -0.79 17.45 1.59
CA GLN A 86 -0.18 18.32 2.60
C GLN A 86 0.32 17.50 3.79
N PHE A 87 -0.44 16.49 4.21
CA PHE A 87 0.02 15.53 5.20
C PHE A 87 1.26 14.75 4.77
N ALA A 88 1.30 14.23 3.55
CA ALA A 88 2.47 13.50 3.05
C ALA A 88 3.73 14.38 3.05
N LEU A 89 3.60 15.66 2.68
CA LEU A 89 4.68 16.65 2.72
C LEU A 89 5.15 16.92 4.16
N GLU A 90 4.22 17.18 5.08
CA GLU A 90 4.55 17.42 6.49
C GLU A 90 5.19 16.20 7.14
N PHE A 91 4.64 15.01 6.89
CA PHE A 91 5.17 13.74 7.37
C PHE A 91 6.59 13.49 6.84
N ALA A 92 6.82 13.68 5.54
CA ALA A 92 8.13 13.48 4.94
C ALA A 92 9.17 14.44 5.54
N ARG A 93 8.78 15.71 5.77
CA ARG A 93 9.63 16.71 6.42
C ARG A 93 9.94 16.34 7.87
N GLU A 94 8.95 15.90 8.63
CA GLU A 94 9.09 15.56 10.05
C GLU A 94 9.97 14.32 10.27
N TYR A 95 9.82 13.30 9.42
CA TYR A 95 10.50 12.01 9.57
C TYR A 95 11.68 11.79 8.60
N GLY A 96 12.05 12.81 7.82
CA GLY A 96 13.22 12.75 6.92
C GLY A 96 13.07 11.76 5.77
N VAL A 97 11.86 11.57 5.26
CA VAL A 97 11.55 10.61 4.18
C VAL A 97 12.01 11.18 2.84
N GLN A 98 12.85 10.44 2.10
CA GLN A 98 13.64 10.98 1.00
C GLN A 98 12.96 10.97 -0.39
N ASP A 99 11.98 10.11 -0.63
CA ASP A 99 11.34 9.97 -1.93
C ASP A 99 9.89 10.45 -1.87
N LEU A 100 9.61 11.51 -2.63
CA LEU A 100 8.31 12.17 -2.89
C LEU A 100 8.04 12.26 -4.42
N SER A 101 8.77 11.45 -5.20
CA SER A 101 9.15 11.64 -6.60
C SER A 101 8.28 12.58 -7.45
N ALA A 102 8.79 13.81 -7.60
CA ALA A 102 8.83 14.63 -8.81
C ALA A 102 7.54 14.78 -9.65
N SER A 103 6.94 15.97 -9.52
CA SER A 103 5.87 16.58 -10.35
C SER A 103 4.48 15.96 -10.23
N TRP A 104 3.73 16.55 -9.30
CA TRP A 104 2.30 16.46 -9.04
C TRP A 104 1.36 16.54 -10.27
N TRP A 105 1.84 16.70 -11.51
CA TRP A 105 0.98 16.76 -12.71
C TRP A 105 1.39 16.01 -13.98
N ASP A 106 2.63 15.53 -14.19
CA ASP A 106 3.06 15.26 -15.58
C ASP A 106 3.48 13.84 -15.97
N VAL A 107 3.35 12.83 -15.12
CA VAL A 107 3.66 11.46 -15.56
C VAL A 107 2.39 10.74 -16.03
N GLN A 108 2.05 10.99 -17.29
CA GLN A 108 1.32 9.99 -18.08
C GLN A 108 2.22 8.74 -18.13
N PRO A 109 1.71 7.53 -17.80
CA PRO A 109 2.55 6.35 -17.67
C PRO A 109 3.24 6.07 -19.01
N SER A 110 4.57 6.22 -19.02
CA SER A 110 5.38 5.77 -20.15
C SER A 110 5.23 4.25 -20.27
N ALA A 111 5.24 3.73 -21.50
CA ALA A 111 5.00 2.31 -21.76
C ALA A 111 5.94 1.36 -20.98
N ALA A 112 7.09 1.86 -20.50
CA ALA A 112 8.02 1.12 -19.67
C ALA A 112 7.48 0.79 -18.25
N GLU A 113 6.65 1.65 -17.65
CA GLU A 113 6.05 1.40 -16.32
C GLU A 113 4.81 0.50 -16.39
N ARG A 114 4.16 0.42 -17.56
CA ARG A 114 3.09 -0.56 -17.80
C ARG A 114 3.61 -1.99 -17.80
N GLU A 115 4.87 -2.20 -18.17
CA GLU A 115 5.49 -3.52 -18.19
C GLU A 115 5.90 -3.98 -16.77
N GLU A 116 6.28 -3.06 -15.87
CA GLU A 116 6.49 -3.37 -14.45
C GLU A 116 5.18 -3.57 -13.68
N SER A 117 4.12 -2.83 -14.04
CA SER A 117 2.77 -3.06 -13.49
C SER A 117 2.12 -4.36 -13.98
N GLY A 118 2.72 -5.00 -14.99
CA GLY A 118 2.39 -6.34 -15.48
C GLY A 118 3.02 -7.48 -14.67
N ARG A 119 3.90 -7.18 -13.71
CA ARG A 119 4.30 -8.16 -12.68
C ARG A 119 3.24 -8.21 -11.60
N ASP A 120 2.12 -8.83 -11.92
CA ASP A 120 1.44 -9.84 -11.09
C ASP A 120 1.53 -9.64 -9.55
N TRP A 121 1.27 -8.42 -9.08
CA TRP A 121 1.38 -8.02 -7.66
C TRP A 121 0.13 -8.40 -6.85
N LEU A 122 -0.89 -8.95 -7.52
CA LEU A 122 -2.03 -9.64 -6.91
C LEU A 122 -1.86 -11.17 -6.89
N SER A 123 -0.76 -11.70 -7.44
CA SER A 123 -0.39 -13.08 -7.21
C SER A 123 0.33 -13.11 -5.86
N ALA A 124 -0.34 -13.63 -4.82
CA ALA A 124 0.36 -14.12 -3.63
C ALA A 124 1.58 -14.93 -4.09
N PRO A 125 2.71 -14.96 -3.36
CA PRO A 125 3.89 -15.73 -3.75
C PRO A 125 3.59 -17.22 -3.58
N VAL A 126 2.75 -17.77 -4.45
CA VAL A 126 2.61 -19.19 -4.67
C VAL A 126 3.62 -19.50 -5.74
N SER A 127 4.79 -19.96 -5.31
CA SER A 127 5.78 -20.53 -6.22
C SER A 127 5.11 -21.60 -7.11
N PRO A 128 5.64 -21.89 -8.30
CA PRO A 128 5.15 -23.00 -9.12
C PRO A 128 5.02 -24.32 -8.33
N GLU A 129 5.92 -24.52 -7.37
CA GLU A 129 5.92 -25.65 -6.44
C GLU A 129 4.70 -25.66 -5.51
N THR A 130 4.25 -24.48 -5.05
CA THR A 130 3.05 -24.33 -4.22
C THR A 130 1.78 -24.67 -5.00
N HIS A 131 1.71 -24.33 -6.29
CA HIS A 131 0.61 -24.74 -7.17
C HIS A 131 0.56 -26.26 -7.37
N VAL A 132 1.72 -26.91 -7.50
CA VAL A 132 1.80 -28.37 -7.62
C VAL A 132 1.36 -29.05 -6.31
N LEU A 133 1.80 -28.54 -5.16
CA LEU A 133 1.37 -29.03 -3.86
C LEU A 133 -0.13 -28.87 -3.66
N PHE A 134 -0.70 -27.70 -3.95
CA PHE A 134 -2.14 -27.46 -3.84
C PHE A 134 -2.94 -28.42 -4.72
N ARG A 135 -2.56 -28.60 -6.00
CA ARG A 135 -3.22 -29.56 -6.90
C ARG A 135 -3.12 -30.99 -6.39
N THR A 136 -1.97 -31.38 -5.84
CA THR A 136 -1.75 -32.72 -5.30
C THR A 136 -2.62 -32.99 -4.06
N VAL A 137 -2.74 -32.00 -3.16
CA VAL A 137 -3.60 -32.09 -1.98
C VAL A 137 -5.08 -32.17 -2.39
N MET A 138 -5.53 -31.30 -3.28
CA MET A 138 -6.91 -31.32 -3.77
C MET A 138 -7.25 -32.63 -4.47
N ALA A 139 -6.34 -33.18 -5.28
CA ALA A 139 -6.54 -34.48 -5.94
C ALA A 139 -6.68 -35.63 -4.93
N ARG A 140 -5.89 -35.64 -3.86
CA ARG A 140 -6.00 -36.65 -2.79
C ARG A 140 -7.30 -36.54 -2.01
N LEU A 141 -7.77 -35.32 -1.75
CA LEU A 141 -9.05 -35.10 -1.08
C LEU A 141 -10.22 -35.58 -1.95
N THR A 142 -10.21 -35.29 -3.25
CA THR A 142 -11.27 -35.76 -4.16
C THR A 142 -11.30 -37.27 -4.38
N VAL A 143 -10.17 -37.97 -4.18
CA VAL A 143 -10.11 -39.44 -4.27
C VAL A 143 -10.48 -40.10 -2.95
N ALA A 144 -10.35 -39.40 -1.82
CA ALA A 144 -10.75 -39.91 -0.50
C ALA A 144 -12.27 -39.87 -0.25
N ASP A 145 -13.04 -39.20 -1.11
CA ASP A 145 -14.51 -39.10 -1.07
C ASP A 145 -15.23 -40.06 -2.05
N THR A 146 -14.50 -41.03 -2.62
CA THR A 146 -15.04 -42.16 -3.42
C THR A 146 -14.59 -43.49 -2.87
#